data_AF-M2Q6M5-F1
#
_entry.id   AF-M2Q6M5-F1
#
_cell.length_a   1.000
_cell.length_b   1.000
_cell.length_c   1.000
_cell.angle_alpha   90.00
_cell.angle_beta   90.00
_cell.angle_gamma   90.00
#
_symmetry.space_group_name_H-M   'P 1'
#
loop_
_entity.id
_entity.type
_entity.pdbx_description
1 polymer ?
#
loop_
_entity_poly.entity_id
_entity_poly.type
_entity_poly.pdbx_seq_one_letter_code
_entity_poly.pdbx_strand_id
1 'polypeptide(L)'
;MHQLDHWKSTPSTRAVLLGIELPYRPPRSAPGALLWRKRVWLEATFGLSLLEPWEKVLMLTIICTLLTLVLTGLYTFLPQYAALLQRRTAYYLLGREDVAL
;
A
#
# COMPACT_ATOMS: atom_id res chain seq x y z
N MET A 1 -10.02 -35.33 -20.77
CA MET A 1 -10.37 -34.10 -21.51
C MET A 1 -10.20 -32.92 -20.57
N HIS A 2 -9.03 -32.27 -20.63
CA HIS A 2 -8.58 -31.25 -19.66
C HIS A 2 -9.06 -29.85 -20.06
N GLN A 3 -9.40 -29.06 -19.04
CA GLN A 3 -10.11 -27.78 -19.07
C GLN A 3 -9.18 -26.61 -19.52
N LEU A 4 -9.19 -26.32 -20.83
CA LEU A 4 -8.35 -25.27 -21.44
C LEU A 4 -9.01 -23.89 -21.53
N ASP A 5 -10.23 -23.71 -21.01
CA ASP A 5 -10.99 -22.44 -21.18
C ASP A 5 -10.89 -21.46 -20.00
N HIS A 6 -10.07 -21.73 -18.99
CA HIS A 6 -9.97 -20.86 -17.80
C HIS A 6 -9.47 -19.44 -18.15
N TRP A 7 -8.65 -19.29 -19.20
CA TRP A 7 -8.14 -17.99 -19.67
C TRP A 7 -9.22 -17.07 -20.27
N LYS A 8 -10.38 -17.62 -20.70
CA LYS A 8 -11.51 -16.84 -21.23
C LYS A 8 -12.47 -16.32 -20.15
N SER A 9 -12.35 -16.79 -18.91
CA SER A 9 -13.25 -16.39 -17.84
C SER A 9 -13.05 -14.91 -17.50
N THR A 10 -14.15 -14.14 -17.48
CA THR A 10 -14.10 -12.74 -17.04
C THR A 10 -13.98 -12.73 -15.52
N PRO A 11 -12.90 -12.18 -14.96
CA PRO A 11 -12.70 -12.23 -13.52
C PRO A 11 -13.76 -11.38 -12.84
N SER A 12 -14.46 -11.99 -11.89
CA SER A 12 -15.36 -11.28 -10.99
C SER A 12 -14.58 -10.29 -10.14
N THR A 13 -15.17 -9.14 -9.82
CA THR A 13 -14.51 -8.08 -9.01
C THR A 13 -14.02 -8.59 -7.65
N ARG A 14 -14.68 -9.60 -7.07
CA ARG A 14 -14.24 -10.23 -5.81
C ARG A 14 -12.95 -11.04 -6.00
N ALA A 15 -12.79 -11.71 -7.13
CA ALA A 15 -11.57 -12.45 -7.43
C ALA A 15 -10.37 -11.50 -7.62
N VAL A 16 -10.62 -10.30 -8.15
CA VAL A 16 -9.59 -9.26 -8.29
C VAL A 16 -9.13 -8.74 -6.93
N LEU A 17 -10.04 -8.62 -5.96
CA LEU A 17 -9.74 -8.09 -4.63
C LEU A 17 -9.15 -9.14 -3.68
N LEU A 18 -9.73 -10.34 -3.66
CA LEU A 18 -9.46 -11.35 -2.65
C LEU A 18 -8.83 -12.63 -3.20
N GLY A 19 -8.70 -12.77 -4.52
CA GLY A 19 -8.06 -13.93 -5.12
C GLY A 19 -6.57 -13.94 -4.83
N ILE A 20 -6.03 -15.09 -4.40
CA ILE A 20 -4.58 -15.30 -4.23
C ILE A 20 -3.85 -15.03 -5.55
N GLU A 21 -4.41 -15.53 -6.66
CA GLU A 21 -3.86 -15.36 -8.00
C GLU A 21 -4.41 -14.10 -8.68
N LEU A 22 -3.52 -13.40 -9.37
CA LEU A 22 -3.86 -12.20 -10.10
C LEU A 22 -4.43 -12.58 -11.47
N PRO A 23 -5.67 -12.17 -11.80
CA PRO A 23 -6.19 -12.40 -13.13
C PRO A 23 -5.43 -11.55 -14.15
N TYR A 24 -5.04 -12.14 -15.28
CA TYR A 24 -4.29 -11.47 -16.34
C TYR A 24 -5.07 -10.34 -17.04
N ARG A 25 -6.42 -10.37 -16.99
CA ARG A 25 -7.28 -9.35 -17.58
C ARG A 25 -7.92 -8.45 -16.53
N PRO A 26 -8.08 -7.14 -16.82
CA PRO A 26 -8.86 -6.26 -15.98
C PRO A 26 -10.35 -6.67 -15.98
N PRO A 27 -11.06 -6.54 -14.85
CA PRO A 27 -12.50 -6.74 -14.79
C PRO A 27 -13.23 -5.62 -15.54
N ARG A 28 -14.45 -5.90 -16.02
CA ARG A 28 -15.26 -4.95 -16.81
C ARG A 28 -15.77 -3.75 -16.00
N SER A 29 -15.78 -3.83 -14.68
CA SER A 29 -16.23 -2.75 -13.79
C SER A 29 -15.15 -1.68 -13.61
N ALA A 30 -15.51 -0.40 -13.77
CA ALA A 30 -14.60 0.73 -13.61
C ALA A 30 -13.82 0.74 -12.27
N PRO A 31 -14.45 0.59 -11.08
CA PRO A 31 -13.70 0.51 -9.82
C PRO A 31 -12.84 -0.75 -9.72
N GLY A 32 -13.31 -1.86 -10.31
CA GLY A 32 -12.53 -3.11 -10.37
C GLY A 32 -11.27 -2.96 -11.22
N ALA A 33 -11.32 -2.22 -12.32
CA ALA A 33 -10.17 -2.00 -13.19
C ALA A 33 -9.11 -1.11 -12.54
N LEU A 34 -9.52 -0.10 -11.76
CA LEU A 34 -8.60 0.73 -10.98
C LEU A 34 -7.90 -0.08 -9.89
N LEU A 35 -8.64 -0.89 -9.14
CA LEU A 35 -8.10 -1.77 -8.10
C LEU A 35 -7.17 -2.82 -8.68
N TRP A 36 -7.54 -3.43 -9.82
CA TRP A 36 -6.68 -4.34 -10.57
C TRP A 36 -5.36 -3.68 -10.95
N ARG A 37 -5.39 -2.45 -11.48
CA ARG A 37 -4.17 -1.71 -11.88
C ARG A 37 -3.27 -1.42 -10.69
N LYS A 38 -3.82 -1.03 -9.55
CA LYS A 38 -3.05 -0.79 -8.31
C LYS A 38 -2.42 -2.08 -7.80
N ARG A 39 -3.15 -3.20 -7.86
CA ARG A 39 -2.67 -4.51 -7.45
C ARG A 39 -1.55 -5.02 -8.36
N VAL A 40 -1.71 -4.94 -9.69
CA VAL A 40 -0.67 -5.29 -10.68
C VAL A 40 0.59 -4.48 -10.45
N TRP A 41 0.45 -3.17 -10.22
CA TRP A 41 1.60 -2.30 -9.95
C TRP A 41 2.34 -2.72 -8.67
N LEU A 42 1.61 -3.00 -7.59
CA LEU A 42 2.19 -3.49 -6.33
C LEU A 42 2.89 -4.84 -6.54
N GLU A 43 2.23 -5.80 -7.20
CA GLU A 43 2.82 -7.12 -7.46
C GLU A 43 4.07 -7.04 -8.35
N ALA A 44 4.11 -6.11 -9.31
CA ALA A 44 5.27 -5.87 -10.16
C ALA A 44 6.42 -5.18 -9.40
N THR A 45 6.15 -4.14 -8.60
CA THR A 45 7.19 -3.39 -7.88
C THR A 45 7.86 -4.22 -6.79
N PHE A 46 7.11 -5.09 -6.12
CA PHE A 46 7.65 -5.97 -5.08
C PHE A 46 8.09 -7.35 -5.59
N GLY A 47 7.97 -7.63 -6.90
CA GLY A 47 8.35 -8.92 -7.49
C GLY A 47 7.49 -10.10 -7.03
N LEU A 48 6.33 -9.85 -6.41
CA LEU A 48 5.43 -10.86 -5.85
C LEU A 48 4.84 -11.80 -6.92
N SER A 49 4.98 -11.46 -8.20
CA SER A 49 4.52 -12.29 -9.32
C SER A 49 5.35 -13.56 -9.54
N LEU A 50 6.56 -13.66 -8.95
CA LEU A 50 7.43 -14.83 -9.11
C LEU A 50 7.38 -15.78 -7.91
N LEU A 51 6.81 -15.34 -6.79
CA LEU A 51 6.81 -16.09 -5.54
C LEU A 51 5.67 -17.11 -5.51
N GLU A 52 5.91 -18.23 -4.84
CA GLU A 52 4.83 -19.18 -4.55
C GLU A 52 3.75 -18.51 -3.67
N PRO A 53 2.49 -19.00 -3.72
CA PRO A 53 1.39 -18.41 -2.96
C PRO A 53 1.66 -18.28 -1.46
N TRP A 54 2.42 -19.21 -0.87
CA TRP A 54 2.75 -19.18 0.56
C TRP A 54 3.87 -18.18 0.88
N GLU A 55 4.92 -18.10 0.05
CA GLU A 55 6.01 -17.12 0.20
C GLU A 55 5.49 -15.70 0.07
N LYS A 56 4.54 -15.48 -0.85
CA LYS A 56 3.84 -14.21 -1.02
C LYS A 56 3.15 -13.77 0.28
N VAL A 57 2.49 -14.70 0.98
CA VAL A 57 1.83 -14.41 2.26
C VAL A 57 2.87 -14.03 3.32
N LEU A 58 3.99 -14.75 3.40
CA LEU A 58 5.06 -14.42 4.35
C LEU A 58 5.72 -13.06 4.07
N MET A 59 6.00 -12.74 2.81
CA MET A 59 6.54 -11.42 2.46
C MET A 59 5.57 -10.31 2.83
N LEU A 60 4.27 -10.49 2.55
CA LEU A 60 3.25 -9.51 2.90
C LEU A 60 3.15 -9.31 4.42
N THR A 61 3.22 -10.37 5.23
CA THR A 61 3.17 -10.24 6.69
C THR A 61 4.39 -9.50 7.23
N ILE A 62 5.60 -9.78 6.70
CA ILE A 62 6.83 -9.06 7.08
C ILE A 62 6.71 -7.59 6.73
N ILE A 63 6.32 -7.26 5.49
CA ILE A 63 6.15 -5.87 5.03
C ILE A 63 5.10 -5.15 5.88
N CYS A 64 3.95 -5.78 6.13
CA CYS A 64 2.92 -5.20 6.99
C CYS A 64 3.43 -4.96 8.41
N THR A 65 4.19 -5.88 8.99
CA THR A 65 4.76 -5.74 10.34
C THR A 65 5.79 -4.62 10.41
N LEU A 66 6.65 -4.50 9.40
CA LEU A 66 7.60 -3.38 9.30
C LEU A 66 6.86 -2.06 9.12
N LEU A 67 5.84 -2.03 8.27
CA LEU A 67 5.06 -0.83 8.01
C LEU A 67 4.27 -0.39 9.24
N THR A 68 3.67 -1.30 10.00
CA THR A 68 2.99 -0.96 11.26
C THR A 68 3.98 -0.47 12.30
N LEU A 69 5.19 -1.04 12.38
CA LEU A 69 6.23 -0.56 13.29
C LEU A 69 6.67 0.86 12.92
N VAL A 70 6.93 1.12 11.62
CA VAL A 70 7.29 2.44 11.11
C VAL A 70 6.17 3.44 11.35
N LEU A 71 4.92 3.08 11.08
CA LEU A 71 3.77 3.96 11.31
C LEU A 71 3.59 4.25 12.80
N THR A 72 3.70 3.23 13.66
CA THR A 72 3.60 3.41 15.12
C THR A 72 4.70 4.33 15.64
N GLY A 73 5.93 4.14 15.18
CA GLY A 73 7.04 5.04 15.47
C GLY A 73 6.72 6.45 14.96
N LEU A 74 6.33 6.58 13.69
CA LEU A 74 6.01 7.87 13.09
C LEU A 74 4.90 8.60 13.84
N TYR A 75 3.82 7.94 14.23
CA TYR A 75 2.73 8.52 15.03
C TYR A 75 3.18 8.96 16.43
N THR A 76 4.11 8.23 17.04
CA THR A 76 4.64 8.55 18.37
C THR A 76 5.62 9.72 18.31
N PHE A 77 6.48 9.73 17.30
CA PHE A 77 7.55 10.71 17.13
C PHE A 77 7.08 12.01 16.45
N LEU A 78 6.17 11.96 15.47
CA LEU A 78 5.65 13.13 14.75
C LEU A 78 5.20 14.28 15.66
N PRO A 79 4.33 14.08 16.66
CA PRO A 79 3.81 15.19 17.45
C PRO A 79 4.93 15.91 18.23
N GLN A 80 5.94 15.16 18.68
CA GLN A 80 7.08 15.71 19.40
C GLN A 80 7.95 16.59 18.49
N TYR A 81 8.22 16.14 17.26
CA TYR A 81 9.00 16.91 16.29
C TYR A 81 8.21 18.07 15.68
N ALA A 82 6.90 17.91 15.48
CA ALA A 82 6.04 18.95 14.89
C ALA A 82 6.02 20.22 15.75
N ALA A 83 5.92 20.10 17.07
CA ALA A 83 5.93 21.26 17.98
C ALA A 83 7.27 22.03 17.93
N LEU A 84 8.40 21.31 17.84
CA LEU A 84 9.73 21.91 17.72
C LEU A 84 9.95 22.56 16.35
N LEU A 85 9.53 21.89 15.28
CA LEU A 85 9.61 22.38 13.91
C LEU A 85 8.75 23.64 13.73
N GLN A 86 7.54 23.68 14.31
CA GLN A 86 6.68 24.85 14.27
C GLN A 86 7.32 26.06 14.95
N ARG A 87 7.94 25.89 16.12
CA ARG A 87 8.66 26.98 16.80
C ARG A 87 9.81 27.52 15.94
N ARG A 88 10.59 26.64 15.31
CA ARG A 88 11.69 27.04 14.43
C ARG A 88 11.20 27.69 13.13
N THR A 89 10.18 27.14 12.49
CA THR A 89 9.63 27.75 11.27
C THR A 89 8.96 29.08 11.56
N ALA A 90 8.28 29.24 12.70
CA ALA A 90 7.74 30.53 13.13
C ALA A 90 8.85 31.57 13.35
N TYR A 91 9.97 31.16 13.95
CA TYR A 91 11.16 32.02 14.09
C TYR A 91 11.69 32.49 12.74
N TYR A 92 11.92 31.58 11.79
CA TYR A 92 12.52 31.93 10.50
C TYR A 92 11.55 32.64 9.54
N LEU A 93 10.26 32.34 9.61
CA LEU A 93 9.25 32.92 8.71
C LEU A 93 8.67 34.25 9.23
N LEU A 94 8.47 34.38 10.54
CA LEU A 94 7.84 35.56 11.14
C LEU A 94 8.84 36.46 11.89
N GLY A 95 10.10 36.04 12.05
CA GLY A 95 11.12 36.82 12.76
C GLY A 95 10.78 37.10 14.23
N ARG A 96 9.82 36.35 14.80
CA ARG A 96 9.25 36.63 16.13
C ARG A 96 9.85 35.70 17.18
N GLU A 97 10.84 36.22 17.89
CA GLU A 97 11.24 35.74 19.20
C GLU A 97 10.23 36.25 20.22
N ASP A 98 9.69 35.35 21.05
CA ASP A 98 8.80 35.63 22.17
C ASP A 98 7.31 35.90 21.87
N VAL A 99 6.43 35.06 22.41
CA VAL A 99 5.50 35.48 23.47
C VAL A 99 5.31 34.28 24.40
N ALA A 100 5.87 34.39 25.60
CA ALA A 100 5.45 33.61 26.76
C ALA A 100 3.93 33.70 26.95
N LEU A 101 3.23 32.57 26.94
CA LEU A 101 2.01 32.28 27.70
C LEU A 101 1.95 30.78 28.00
#